data_AF-A0A950ZGW5-F1
#
_entry.id   AF-A0A950ZGW5-F1
#
_cell.length_a   1.000
_cell.length_b   1.000
_cell.length_c   1.000
_cell.angle_alpha   90.00
_cell.angle_beta   90.00
_cell.angle_gamma   90.00
#
_symmetry.space_group_name_H-M   'P 1'
#
loop_
_entity.id
_entity.type
_entity.pdbx_description
1 polymer ?
#
loop_
_entity_poly.entity_id
_entity_poly.type
_entity_poly.pdbx_seq_one_letter_code
_entity_poly.pdbx_strand_id
1 'polypeptide(L)'
;MTARFAIATRDELWSHGRLLERRLAHGIAVEDERGIVASDARDDALVAACDAAMERLRAHVVEDARVRLVAEATEEGVTSTMTVRLGARSIVTTPEHVAHDLALLREASFDRGEVADARLPLIWLHGSASVLLHEAVGHAAEHGHAPVAWPSWLRVDDEGADLLHGAPPPRLRRATFRDVPLPRMTNLVARQEGAPFAWPEERIEVLLVDGGAYEPLTQTVTVRIAAARHVRADEVTPLAPFTIERTREDVARALRGATGAPLRYPGVICSREGQELVVGSHAPIMLTVFA
;
A
#
# COMPACT_ATOMS: atom_id res chain seq x y z
N MET A 1 13.70 28.86 -11.76
CA MET A 1 13.41 27.72 -12.67
C MET A 1 11.92 27.48 -12.59
N THR A 2 11.20 27.46 -13.71
CA THR A 2 9.75 27.25 -13.71
C THR A 2 9.48 25.76 -13.83
N ALA A 3 8.82 25.14 -12.85
CA ALA A 3 8.41 23.74 -12.92
C ALA A 3 6.94 23.67 -13.36
N ARG A 4 6.62 22.78 -14.30
CA ARG A 4 5.25 22.52 -14.76
C ARG A 4 4.87 21.11 -14.37
N PHE A 5 3.62 20.94 -13.96
CA PHE A 5 2.99 19.65 -13.70
C PHE A 5 1.62 19.63 -14.37
N ALA A 6 1.37 18.65 -15.23
CA ALA A 6 0.06 18.40 -15.82
C ALA A 6 -0.44 17.00 -15.48
N ILE A 7 -1.75 16.90 -15.23
CA ILE A 7 -2.41 15.64 -14.88
C ILE A 7 -3.80 15.57 -15.53
N ALA A 8 -4.17 14.35 -15.92
CA ALA A 8 -5.55 13.95 -16.12
C ALA A 8 -5.82 12.71 -15.24
N THR A 9 -7.03 12.63 -14.68
CA THR A 9 -7.47 11.49 -13.87
C THR A 9 -8.89 11.13 -14.25
N ARG A 10 -9.11 9.85 -14.54
CA ARG A 10 -10.42 9.26 -14.79
C ARG A 10 -10.73 8.27 -13.67
N ASP A 11 -11.91 8.42 -13.09
CA ASP A 11 -12.37 7.62 -11.95
C ASP A 11 -13.77 7.09 -12.25
N GLU A 12 -13.93 5.77 -12.14
CA GLU A 12 -15.19 5.08 -12.38
C GLU A 12 -15.54 4.17 -11.21
N LEU A 13 -16.76 4.30 -10.70
CA LEU A 13 -17.31 3.38 -9.71
C LEU A 13 -18.28 2.43 -10.39
N TRP A 14 -18.01 1.14 -10.25
CA TRP A 14 -18.83 0.04 -10.72
C TRP A 14 -19.37 -0.75 -9.53
N SER A 15 -20.60 -1.23 -9.65
CA SER A 15 -21.17 -2.16 -8.69
C SER A 15 -22.03 -3.18 -9.42
N HIS A 16 -21.79 -4.44 -9.12
CA HIS A 16 -22.53 -5.55 -9.72
C HIS A 16 -22.50 -5.52 -11.27
N GLY A 17 -21.32 -5.25 -11.85
CA GLY A 17 -21.14 -5.08 -13.30
C GLY A 17 -21.75 -3.81 -13.91
N ARG A 18 -22.35 -2.90 -13.12
CA ARG A 18 -22.98 -1.67 -13.60
C ARG A 18 -22.16 -0.45 -13.23
N LEU A 19 -21.93 0.43 -14.20
CA LEU A 19 -21.32 1.75 -13.96
C LEU A 19 -22.30 2.62 -13.16
N LEU A 20 -21.86 3.09 -12.00
CA LEU A 20 -22.62 3.99 -11.13
C LEU A 20 -22.17 5.44 -11.26
N GLU A 21 -20.87 5.66 -11.40
CA GLU A 21 -20.28 6.99 -11.43
C GLU A 21 -19.08 7.03 -12.37
N ARG A 22 -18.90 8.18 -13.02
CA ARG A 22 -17.77 8.48 -13.89
C ARG A 22 -17.36 9.93 -13.71
N ARG A 23 -16.08 10.16 -13.40
CA ARG A 23 -15.49 11.50 -13.23
C ARG A 23 -14.25 11.66 -14.10
N LEU A 24 -14.05 12.86 -14.61
CA LEU A 24 -12.81 13.30 -15.23
C LEU A 24 -12.33 14.54 -14.49
N ALA A 25 -11.10 14.51 -14.01
CA ALA A 25 -10.38 15.67 -13.50
C ALA A 25 -9.15 15.90 -14.38
N HIS A 26 -8.79 17.16 -14.59
CA HIS A 26 -7.56 17.54 -15.26
C HIS A 26 -7.12 18.92 -14.80
N GLY A 27 -5.83 19.21 -14.92
CA GLY A 27 -5.32 20.54 -14.65
C GLY A 27 -3.81 20.64 -14.83
N ILE A 28 -3.34 21.87 -14.76
CA ILE A 28 -1.92 22.22 -14.86
C ILE A 28 -1.56 23.09 -13.66
N ALA A 29 -0.46 22.75 -12.99
CA ALA A 29 0.21 23.58 -12.02
C ALA A 29 1.53 24.10 -12.60
N VAL A 30 1.78 25.40 -12.43
CA VAL A 30 3.05 26.04 -12.77
C VAL A 30 3.62 26.64 -11.50
N GLU A 31 4.85 26.25 -11.16
CA GLU A 31 5.60 26.74 -10.02
C GLU A 31 6.69 27.70 -10.50
N ASP A 32 6.70 28.90 -9.93
CA ASP A 32 7.71 29.92 -10.15
C ASP A 32 8.18 30.53 -8.82
N GLU A 33 8.97 31.60 -8.88
CA GLU A 33 9.51 32.28 -7.69
C GLU A 33 8.43 32.89 -6.78
N ARG A 34 7.20 33.06 -7.27
CA ARG A 34 6.05 33.62 -6.54
C ARG A 34 5.15 32.54 -5.94
N GLY A 35 5.34 31.27 -6.31
CA GLY A 35 4.62 30.12 -5.77
C GLY A 35 4.01 29.23 -6.85
N ILE A 36 2.98 28.47 -6.47
CA ILE A 36 2.28 27.52 -7.34
C ILE A 36 0.96 28.13 -7.82
N VAL A 37 0.79 28.23 -9.14
CA VAL A 37 -0.47 28.63 -9.78
C VAL A 37 -1.08 27.41 -10.45
N ALA A 38 -2.24 26.97 -9.93
CA ALA A 38 -3.02 25.86 -10.46
C ALA A 38 -4.17 26.36 -11.33
N SER A 39 -4.42 25.67 -12.44
CA SER A 39 -5.56 25.95 -13.33
C SER A 39 -6.18 24.66 -13.84
N ASP A 40 -7.48 24.69 -14.15
CA ASP A 40 -8.20 23.57 -14.76
C ASP A 40 -7.87 23.40 -16.26
N ALA A 41 -6.71 23.90 -16.70
CA ALA A 41 -6.25 23.78 -18.07
C ALA A 41 -6.14 22.30 -18.48
N ARG A 42 -6.59 21.99 -19.69
CA ARG A 42 -6.70 20.63 -20.18
C ARG A 42 -5.54 20.28 -21.10
N ASP A 43 -4.98 19.10 -20.92
CA ASP A 43 -4.03 18.48 -21.84
C ASP A 43 -4.69 17.27 -22.51
N ASP A 44 -5.02 17.40 -23.80
CA ASP A 44 -5.78 16.37 -24.54
C ASP A 44 -5.01 15.06 -24.70
N ALA A 45 -3.67 15.11 -24.74
CA ALA A 45 -2.85 13.90 -24.83
C ALA A 45 -2.94 13.09 -23.52
N LEU A 46 -2.90 13.76 -22.37
CA LEU A 46 -3.07 13.09 -21.07
C LEU A 46 -4.47 12.51 -20.91
N VAL A 47 -5.51 13.24 -21.33
CA VAL A 47 -6.89 12.73 -21.30
C VAL A 47 -7.04 11.47 -22.17
N ALA A 48 -6.49 11.48 -23.38
CA ALA A 48 -6.52 10.31 -24.27
C ALA A 48 -5.77 9.12 -23.66
N ALA A 49 -4.64 9.35 -23.00
CA ALA A 49 -3.88 8.32 -22.31
C ALA A 49 -4.66 7.71 -21.12
N CYS A 50 -5.35 8.54 -20.33
CA CYS A 50 -6.26 8.08 -19.28
C CYS A 50 -7.39 7.22 -19.83
N ASP A 51 -8.02 7.64 -20.93
CA ASP A 51 -9.11 6.88 -21.54
C ASP A 51 -8.63 5.52 -22.06
N ALA A 52 -7.45 5.46 -22.69
CA ALA A 52 -6.86 4.20 -23.13
C ALA A 52 -6.53 3.25 -21.95
N ALA A 53 -5.99 3.78 -20.85
CA ALA A 53 -5.76 3.00 -19.64
C ALA A 53 -7.07 2.54 -18.99
N MET A 54 -8.13 3.35 -19.10
CA MET A 54 -9.43 3.01 -18.58
C MET A 54 -10.11 1.88 -19.34
N GLU A 55 -9.98 1.82 -20.66
CA GLU A 55 -10.50 0.67 -21.42
C GLU A 55 -9.85 -0.65 -20.95
N ARG A 56 -8.55 -0.64 -20.65
CA ARG A 56 -7.87 -1.83 -20.11
C ARG A 56 -8.45 -2.25 -18.76
N LEU A 57 -8.67 -1.28 -17.86
CA LEU A 57 -9.25 -1.53 -16.54
C LEU A 57 -10.69 -2.09 -16.63
N ARG A 58 -11.53 -1.58 -17.56
CA ARG A 58 -12.92 -2.04 -17.73
C ARG A 58 -13.01 -3.51 -18.13
N ALA A 59 -12.03 -4.02 -18.86
CA ALA A 59 -11.97 -5.44 -19.23
C ALA A 59 -11.85 -6.40 -18.03
N HIS A 60 -11.53 -5.87 -16.84
CA HIS A 60 -11.34 -6.65 -15.62
C HIS A 60 -12.37 -6.33 -14.52
N VAL A 61 -13.46 -5.63 -14.85
CA VAL A 61 -14.53 -5.36 -13.88
C VAL A 61 -15.14 -6.68 -13.41
N VAL A 62 -15.15 -6.86 -12.08
CA VAL A 62 -15.67 -8.04 -11.42
C VAL A 62 -17.18 -7.87 -11.17
N GLU A 63 -17.99 -8.72 -11.79
CA GLU A 63 -19.46 -8.59 -11.81
C GLU A 63 -20.14 -8.76 -10.45
N ASP A 64 -19.54 -9.48 -9.50
CA ASP A 64 -20.09 -9.73 -8.17
C ASP A 64 -19.49 -8.81 -7.09
N ALA A 65 -18.77 -7.76 -7.50
CA ALA A 65 -18.05 -6.86 -6.61
C ALA A 65 -18.49 -5.40 -6.73
N ARG A 66 -18.08 -4.60 -5.74
CA ARG A 66 -17.96 -3.16 -5.90
C ARG A 66 -16.53 -2.86 -6.33
N VAL A 67 -16.37 -2.17 -7.46
CA VAL A 67 -15.08 -1.95 -8.10
C VAL A 67 -14.90 -0.47 -8.37
N ARG A 68 -13.82 0.14 -7.90
CA ARG A 68 -13.43 1.51 -8.28
C ARG A 68 -12.21 1.46 -9.17
N LEU A 69 -12.32 1.98 -10.37
CA LEU A 69 -11.24 2.06 -11.34
C LEU A 69 -10.69 3.47 -11.35
N VAL A 70 -9.38 3.62 -11.29
CA VAL A 70 -8.72 4.93 -11.38
C VAL A 70 -7.58 4.84 -12.38
N ALA A 71 -7.59 5.71 -13.39
CA ALA A 71 -6.46 5.91 -14.29
C ALA A 71 -5.98 7.35 -14.21
N GLU A 72 -4.68 7.51 -14.04
CA GLU A 72 -4.02 8.80 -13.93
C GLU A 72 -2.93 8.88 -14.99
N ALA A 73 -2.90 9.98 -15.75
CA ALA A 73 -1.86 10.28 -16.71
C ALA A 73 -1.21 11.60 -16.34
N THR A 74 0.11 11.58 -16.20
CA THR A 74 0.96 12.75 -16.02
C THR A 74 2.01 12.78 -17.13
N GLU A 75 2.83 13.83 -17.13
CA GLU A 75 3.99 13.92 -18.04
C GLU A 75 5.03 12.81 -17.79
N GLU A 76 5.03 12.20 -16.59
CA GLU A 76 5.94 11.11 -16.23
C GLU A 76 5.45 9.73 -16.67
N GLY A 77 4.16 9.59 -17.01
CA GLY A 77 3.57 8.34 -17.45
C GLY A 77 2.13 8.14 -17.02
N VAL A 78 1.67 6.90 -17.12
CA VAL A 78 0.28 6.52 -16.81
C VAL A 78 0.27 5.46 -15.72
N THR A 79 -0.53 5.68 -14.68
CA THR A 79 -0.83 4.69 -13.66
C THR A 79 -2.30 4.30 -13.73
N SER A 80 -2.59 3.03 -13.43
CA SER A 80 -3.95 2.49 -13.51
C SER A 80 -4.16 1.48 -12.40
N THR A 81 -5.13 1.74 -11.53
CA THR A 81 -5.45 0.89 -10.39
C THR A 81 -6.93 0.55 -10.33
N MET A 82 -7.21 -0.54 -9.64
CA MET A 82 -8.54 -1.03 -9.37
C MET A 82 -8.67 -1.38 -7.90
N THR A 83 -9.61 -0.76 -7.20
CA THR A 83 -10.01 -1.19 -5.87
C THR A 83 -11.18 -2.15 -6.00
N VAL A 84 -10.99 -3.42 -5.65
CA VAL A 84 -12.04 -4.44 -5.64
C VAL A 84 -12.48 -4.69 -4.21
N ARG A 85 -13.79 -4.58 -3.95
CA ARG A 85 -14.39 -4.85 -2.65
C ARG A 85 -15.38 -6.01 -2.74
N LEU A 86 -15.15 -7.03 -1.92
CA LEU A 86 -16.04 -8.16 -1.69
C LEU A 86 -16.50 -8.12 -0.22
N GLY A 87 -17.78 -7.81 0.00
CA GLY A 87 -18.34 -7.64 1.35
C GLY A 87 -17.61 -6.55 2.16
N ALA A 88 -17.02 -6.95 3.28
CA ALA A 88 -16.30 -6.05 4.19
C ALA A 88 -14.82 -5.83 3.81
N ARG A 89 -14.27 -6.60 2.87
CA ARG A 89 -12.84 -6.60 2.55
C ARG A 89 -12.58 -5.96 1.18
N SER A 90 -11.45 -5.29 1.04
CA SER A 90 -11.02 -4.72 -0.24
C SER A 90 -9.53 -4.90 -0.48
N ILE A 91 -9.16 -4.87 -1.76
CA ILE A 91 -7.77 -4.83 -2.22
C ILE A 91 -7.64 -3.74 -3.28
N VAL A 92 -6.45 -3.17 -3.39
CA VAL A 92 -6.07 -2.34 -4.54
C VAL A 92 -5.16 -3.18 -5.43
N THR A 93 -5.45 -3.22 -6.72
CA THR A 93 -4.73 -4.05 -7.69
C THR A 93 -4.51 -3.30 -9.00
N THR A 94 -3.83 -3.94 -9.95
CA THR A 94 -3.65 -3.46 -11.32
C THR A 94 -4.24 -4.48 -12.30
N PRO A 95 -4.54 -4.11 -13.55
CA PRO A 95 -5.04 -5.04 -14.57
C PRO A 95 -4.22 -6.33 -14.68
N GLU A 96 -2.89 -6.23 -14.56
CA GLU A 96 -1.95 -7.33 -14.73
C GLU A 96 -2.03 -8.34 -13.58
N HIS A 97 -2.47 -7.92 -12.39
CA HIS A 97 -2.45 -8.73 -11.17
C HIS A 97 -3.83 -9.10 -10.62
N VAL A 98 -4.91 -8.55 -11.20
CA VAL A 98 -6.28 -8.71 -10.70
C VAL A 98 -6.66 -10.16 -10.42
N ALA A 99 -6.33 -11.10 -11.32
CA ALA A 99 -6.75 -12.48 -11.17
C ALA A 99 -6.14 -13.15 -9.92
N HIS A 100 -4.86 -12.87 -9.66
CA HIS A 100 -4.14 -13.37 -8.50
C HIS A 100 -4.65 -12.70 -7.22
N ASP A 101 -4.75 -11.36 -7.22
CA ASP A 101 -5.15 -10.59 -6.05
C ASP A 101 -6.62 -10.89 -5.66
N LEU A 102 -7.49 -11.13 -6.64
CA LEU A 102 -8.87 -11.53 -6.39
C LEU A 102 -8.97 -12.93 -5.78
N ALA A 103 -8.09 -13.86 -6.15
CA ALA A 103 -8.03 -15.17 -5.52
C ALA A 103 -7.65 -15.04 -4.04
N LEU A 104 -6.67 -14.19 -3.71
CA LEU A 104 -6.30 -13.88 -2.33
C LEU A 104 -7.46 -13.24 -1.55
N LEU A 105 -8.16 -12.26 -2.14
CA LEU A 105 -9.31 -11.63 -1.49
C LEU A 105 -10.45 -12.63 -1.22
N ARG A 106 -10.67 -13.59 -2.13
CA ARG A 106 -11.64 -14.67 -1.96
C ARG A 106 -11.21 -15.68 -0.90
N GLU A 107 -9.94 -16.09 -0.89
CA GLU A 107 -9.39 -16.95 0.17
C GLU A 107 -9.50 -16.27 1.53
N ALA A 108 -9.24 -14.96 1.61
CA ALA A 108 -9.39 -14.17 2.81
C ALA A 108 -10.86 -14.03 3.28
N SER A 109 -11.84 -14.45 2.48
CA SER A 109 -13.27 -14.22 2.73
C SER A 109 -13.90 -15.28 3.64
N PHE A 110 -13.59 -15.23 4.94
CA PHE A 110 -14.27 -16.04 5.97
C PHE A 110 -15.28 -15.19 6.77
N ASP A 111 -16.45 -15.77 7.09
CA ASP A 111 -17.57 -15.09 7.76
C ASP A 111 -17.42 -14.95 9.27
N ARG A 112 -16.63 -15.85 9.90
CA ARG A 112 -16.37 -15.89 11.34
C ARG A 112 -14.98 -16.48 11.59
N GLY A 113 -14.32 -16.01 12.64
CA GLY A 113 -13.05 -16.56 13.09
C GLY A 113 -12.87 -16.38 14.59
N GLU A 114 -11.88 -17.07 15.14
CA GLU A 114 -11.53 -16.97 16.56
C GLU A 114 -10.84 -15.63 16.88
N VAL A 115 -10.83 -15.25 18.14
CA VAL A 115 -10.08 -14.06 18.58
C VAL A 115 -8.59 -14.38 18.54
N ALA A 116 -7.80 -13.51 17.93
CA ALA A 116 -6.35 -13.68 17.84
C ALA A 116 -5.68 -13.59 19.23
N ASP A 117 -4.78 -14.53 19.53
CA ASP A 117 -3.85 -14.38 20.65
C ASP A 117 -2.64 -13.57 20.18
N ALA A 118 -2.59 -12.29 20.57
CA ALA A 118 -1.54 -11.36 20.19
C ALA A 118 -0.13 -11.73 20.68
N ARG A 119 0.02 -12.77 21.51
CA ARG A 119 1.31 -13.28 22.01
C ARG A 119 1.94 -14.30 21.06
N LEU A 120 1.16 -14.89 20.16
CA LEU A 120 1.69 -15.86 19.21
C LEU A 120 2.62 -15.18 18.19
N PRO A 121 3.59 -15.92 17.62
CA PRO A 121 4.37 -15.44 16.49
C PRO A 121 3.47 -15.13 15.28
N LEU A 122 3.70 -13.99 14.63
CA LEU A 122 3.01 -13.60 13.39
C LEU A 122 3.94 -13.84 12.19
N ILE A 123 3.45 -14.60 11.21
CA ILE A 123 4.05 -14.69 9.88
C ILE A 123 3.27 -13.85 8.89
N TRP A 124 3.96 -12.94 8.23
CA TRP A 124 3.40 -12.07 7.20
C TRP A 124 3.59 -12.71 5.83
N LEU A 125 2.50 -13.14 5.21
CA LEU A 125 2.50 -13.80 3.90
C LEU A 125 2.16 -12.84 2.78
N HIS A 126 2.40 -13.25 1.54
CA HIS A 126 1.99 -12.54 0.32
C HIS A 126 2.47 -11.08 0.24
N GLY A 127 3.61 -10.76 0.86
CA GLY A 127 4.14 -9.41 0.93
C GLY A 127 3.42 -8.49 1.93
N SER A 128 2.47 -8.98 2.74
CA SER A 128 1.69 -8.15 3.68
C SER A 128 2.52 -7.39 4.71
N ALA A 129 3.73 -7.85 5.04
CA ALA A 129 4.67 -7.11 5.89
C ALA A 129 5.08 -5.76 5.28
N SER A 130 4.94 -5.57 3.97
CA SER A 130 5.21 -4.28 3.32
C SER A 130 4.30 -3.18 3.85
N VAL A 131 3.07 -3.48 4.27
CA VAL A 131 2.17 -2.49 4.90
C VAL A 131 2.68 -2.12 6.30
N LEU A 132 3.12 -3.08 7.11
CA LEU A 132 3.74 -2.81 8.41
C LEU A 132 4.96 -1.89 8.25
N LEU A 133 5.81 -2.14 7.27
CA LEU A 133 7.01 -1.34 6.99
C LEU A 133 6.68 0.00 6.34
N HIS A 134 5.60 0.10 5.55
CA HIS A 134 5.08 1.36 5.03
C HIS A 134 4.79 2.34 6.15
N GLU A 135 4.06 1.89 7.17
CA GLU A 135 3.75 2.72 8.33
C GLU A 135 4.99 2.97 9.20
N ALA A 136 5.77 1.93 9.51
CA ALA A 136 6.84 2.02 10.52
C ALA A 136 8.14 2.66 9.99
N VAL A 137 8.42 2.53 8.70
CA VAL A 137 9.64 3.04 8.05
C VAL A 137 9.28 4.17 7.10
N GLY A 138 8.36 3.90 6.17
CA GLY A 138 8.03 4.77 5.05
C GLY A 138 7.58 6.15 5.48
N HIS A 139 6.48 6.23 6.22
CA HIS A 139 5.96 7.50 6.71
C HIS A 139 6.92 8.20 7.67
N ALA A 140 7.66 7.46 8.49
CA ALA A 140 8.66 8.08 9.35
C ALA A 140 9.79 8.78 8.55
N ALA A 141 10.23 8.18 7.44
CA ALA A 141 11.20 8.79 6.52
C ALA A 141 10.61 10.04 5.82
N GLU A 142 9.34 9.98 5.41
CA GLU A 142 8.60 11.14 4.86
C GLU A 142 8.46 12.32 5.84
N HIS A 143 8.50 12.06 7.14
CA HIS A 143 8.49 13.06 8.22
C HIS A 143 9.89 13.46 8.69
N GLY A 144 10.96 12.85 8.16
CA GLY A 144 12.33 13.13 8.58
C GLY A 144 12.62 12.73 10.02
N HIS A 145 11.91 11.74 10.55
CA HIS A 145 12.16 11.24 11.91
C HIS A 145 13.50 10.53 12.00
N ALA A 146 14.09 10.58 13.20
CA ALA A 146 15.33 9.88 13.47
C ALA A 146 15.20 8.37 13.18
N PRO A 147 16.27 7.74 12.65
CA PRO A 147 16.35 6.29 12.55
C PRO A 147 16.22 5.61 13.92
N VAL A 148 15.59 4.45 13.94
CA VAL A 148 15.58 3.55 15.10
C VAL A 148 16.50 2.36 14.82
N ALA A 149 16.79 1.56 15.85
CA ALA A 149 17.63 0.37 15.70
C ALA A 149 16.89 -0.75 14.96
N TRP A 150 16.96 -0.74 13.62
CA TRP A 150 16.43 -1.80 12.77
C TRP A 150 17.33 -3.05 12.78
N PRO A 151 16.78 -4.25 12.52
CA PRO A 151 17.60 -5.44 12.34
C PRO A 151 18.62 -5.26 11.20
N SER A 152 19.88 -5.63 11.44
CA SER A 152 20.97 -5.42 10.48
C SER A 152 20.82 -6.21 9.18
N TRP A 153 19.99 -7.25 9.17
CA TRP A 153 19.66 -8.04 7.98
C TRP A 153 18.59 -7.39 7.10
N LEU A 154 17.84 -6.39 7.60
CA LEU A 154 16.74 -5.75 6.89
C LEU A 154 17.24 -4.59 6.03
N ARG A 155 16.69 -4.47 4.83
CA ARG A 155 16.77 -3.27 3.98
C ARG A 155 15.37 -2.87 3.58
N VAL A 156 15.09 -1.57 3.56
CA VAL A 156 13.83 -1.01 3.04
C VAL A 156 14.17 0.20 2.21
N ASP A 157 13.87 0.14 0.92
CA ASP A 157 14.16 1.20 -0.04
C ASP A 157 12.93 1.68 -0.80
N ASP A 158 13.04 2.91 -1.29
CA ASP A 158 12.14 3.52 -2.26
C ASP A 158 12.95 4.15 -3.40
N GLU A 159 12.88 3.57 -4.60
CA GLU A 159 13.66 3.99 -5.77
C GLU A 159 15.17 4.19 -5.50
N GLY A 160 15.75 3.34 -4.62
CA GLY A 160 17.15 3.39 -4.23
C GLY A 160 17.48 4.30 -3.04
N ALA A 161 16.50 5.02 -2.49
CA ALA A 161 16.65 5.73 -1.22
C ALA A 161 16.54 4.76 -0.05
N ASP A 162 17.52 4.74 0.85
CA ASP A 162 17.52 3.89 2.06
C ASP A 162 16.67 4.52 3.18
N LEU A 163 15.43 4.06 3.27
CA LEU A 163 14.44 4.61 4.19
C LEU A 163 14.74 4.27 5.66
N LEU A 164 15.47 3.17 5.94
CA LEU A 164 15.82 2.78 7.31
C LEU A 164 16.80 3.76 7.96
N HIS A 165 17.67 4.35 7.16
CA HIS A 165 18.70 5.29 7.61
C HIS A 165 18.32 6.75 7.36
N GLY A 166 17.03 7.02 7.19
CA GLY A 166 16.47 8.38 7.14
C GLY A 166 16.64 9.10 5.81
N ALA A 167 16.99 8.39 4.72
CA ALA A 167 16.88 9.00 3.40
C ALA A 167 15.40 9.26 3.09
N PRO A 168 15.01 10.49 2.72
CA PRO A 168 13.64 10.76 2.33
C PRO A 168 13.32 10.09 0.98
N PRO A 169 12.04 9.78 0.70
CA PRO A 169 11.62 9.40 -0.64
C PRO A 169 12.12 10.40 -1.69
N PRO A 170 12.66 9.93 -2.83
CA PRO A 170 13.36 10.79 -3.77
C PRO A 170 12.43 11.70 -4.58
N ARG A 171 11.13 11.38 -4.63
CA ARG A 171 10.14 12.12 -5.42
C ARG A 171 9.27 13.01 -4.57
N LEU A 172 9.04 14.22 -5.10
CA LEU A 172 7.96 15.07 -4.68
C LEU A 172 6.70 14.69 -5.46
N ARG A 173 5.70 14.13 -4.80
CA ARG A 173 4.46 13.67 -5.43
C ARG A 173 3.28 14.53 -4.97
N ARG A 174 2.26 14.60 -5.81
CA ARG A 174 0.99 15.23 -5.50
C ARG A 174 -0.18 14.45 -6.09
N ALA A 175 -1.32 14.40 -5.41
CA ALA A 175 -2.50 13.66 -5.90
C ALA A 175 -3.21 14.39 -7.05
N THR A 176 -3.23 15.72 -7.02
CA THR A 176 -3.84 16.55 -8.06
C THR A 176 -2.98 17.77 -8.38
N PHE A 177 -3.31 18.47 -9.46
CA PHE A 177 -2.68 19.75 -9.82
C PHE A 177 -2.96 20.87 -8.81
N ARG A 178 -3.94 20.71 -7.91
CA ARG A 178 -4.26 21.69 -6.87
C ARG A 178 -3.45 21.49 -5.60
N ASP A 179 -2.80 20.33 -5.48
CA ASP A 179 -2.08 19.95 -4.28
C ASP A 179 -0.64 20.46 -4.28
N VAL A 180 -0.15 20.73 -3.08
CA VAL A 180 1.26 21.01 -2.83
C VAL A 180 2.03 19.68 -2.91
N PRO A 181 3.13 19.61 -3.68
CA PRO A 181 3.89 18.39 -3.79
C PRO A 181 4.66 18.14 -2.48
N LEU A 182 4.68 16.89 -2.04
CA LEU A 182 5.34 16.47 -0.79
C LEU A 182 6.32 15.31 -1.09
N PRO A 183 7.38 15.13 -0.29
CA PRO A 183 8.15 13.90 -0.30
C PRO A 183 7.22 12.73 0.03
N ARG A 184 7.04 11.81 -0.92
CA ARG A 184 6.10 10.70 -0.80
C ARG A 184 6.70 9.45 -1.42
N MET A 185 6.52 8.32 -0.75
CA MET A 185 6.96 7.02 -1.26
C MET A 185 6.37 6.73 -2.65
N THR A 186 7.10 6.07 -3.55
CA THR A 186 6.54 5.55 -4.82
C THR A 186 6.40 4.03 -4.80
N ASN A 187 7.43 3.32 -4.35
CA ASN A 187 7.50 1.88 -4.29
C ASN A 187 8.40 1.41 -3.14
N LEU A 188 7.76 1.01 -2.04
CA LEU A 188 8.47 0.42 -0.91
C LEU A 188 8.86 -1.02 -1.21
N VAL A 189 10.16 -1.31 -1.14
CA VAL A 189 10.70 -2.66 -1.29
C VAL A 189 11.51 -3.02 -0.06
N ALA A 190 11.03 -3.99 0.71
CA ALA A 190 11.77 -4.60 1.79
C ALA A 190 12.55 -5.81 1.28
N ARG A 191 13.82 -5.93 1.69
CA ARG A 191 14.72 -7.04 1.37
C ARG A 191 15.38 -7.56 2.65
N GLN A 192 15.83 -8.81 2.60
CA GLN A 192 16.57 -9.44 3.69
C GLN A 192 17.90 -10.00 3.19
N GLU A 193 18.93 -9.91 4.03
CA GLU A 193 20.25 -10.50 3.80
C GLU A 193 20.66 -11.33 5.01
N GLY A 194 20.60 -12.65 4.88
CA GLY A 194 20.98 -13.58 5.94
C GLY A 194 20.10 -13.48 7.18
N ALA A 195 18.83 -13.09 7.02
CA ALA A 195 17.92 -13.01 8.16
C ALA A 195 17.70 -14.40 8.78
N PRO A 196 17.71 -14.51 10.13
CA PRO A 196 17.35 -15.76 10.78
C PRO A 196 15.89 -16.09 10.47
N PHE A 197 15.56 -17.33 10.15
CA PHE A 197 14.17 -17.70 9.93
C PHE A 197 13.94 -19.17 10.25
N ALA A 198 12.91 -19.43 11.06
CA ALA A 198 12.37 -20.75 11.31
C ALA A 198 10.85 -20.62 11.40
N TRP A 199 10.12 -21.54 10.78
CA TRP A 199 8.67 -21.60 10.88
C TRP A 199 8.26 -22.00 12.30
N PRO A 200 7.56 -21.14 13.06
CA PRO A 200 7.04 -21.53 14.36
C PRO A 200 5.94 -22.59 14.19
N GLU A 201 5.95 -23.62 15.03
CA GLU A 201 4.98 -24.72 14.98
C GLU A 201 3.55 -24.22 15.21
N GLU A 202 3.38 -23.33 16.19
CA GLU A 202 2.15 -22.60 16.46
C GLU A 202 2.35 -21.11 16.11
N ARG A 203 1.48 -20.57 15.26
CA ARG A 203 1.64 -19.21 14.70
C ARG A 203 0.34 -18.64 14.15
N ILE A 204 0.31 -17.32 14.00
CA ILE A 204 -0.69 -16.61 13.22
C ILE A 204 -0.10 -16.29 11.84
N GLU A 205 -0.78 -16.69 10.78
CA GLU A 205 -0.42 -16.31 9.41
C GLU A 205 -1.32 -15.16 8.94
N VAL A 206 -0.72 -13.99 8.69
CA VAL A 206 -1.37 -12.79 8.16
C VAL A 206 -1.42 -12.89 6.64
N LEU A 207 -2.64 -12.91 6.11
CA LEU A 207 -2.91 -13.05 4.67
C LEU A 207 -3.22 -11.70 4.02
N LEU A 208 -4.02 -10.87 4.70
CA LEU A 208 -4.50 -9.60 4.18
C LEU A 208 -4.60 -8.54 5.28
N VAL A 209 -4.15 -7.34 4.95
CA VAL A 209 -4.20 -6.13 5.77
C VAL A 209 -5.22 -5.18 5.15
N ASP A 210 -6.14 -4.64 5.95
CA ASP A 210 -7.15 -3.67 5.48
C ASP A 210 -6.58 -2.27 5.32
N GLY A 211 -5.54 -1.96 6.10
CA GLY A 211 -4.80 -0.71 6.02
C GLY A 211 -3.93 -0.50 7.26
N GLY A 212 -3.12 0.56 7.20
CA GLY A 212 -2.29 1.02 8.29
C GLY A 212 -2.54 2.48 8.62
N ALA A 213 -1.96 2.93 9.72
CA ALA A 213 -1.82 4.34 10.05
C ALA A 213 -0.54 4.56 10.85
N TYR A 214 0.09 5.70 10.59
CA TYR A 214 1.23 6.20 11.36
C TYR A 214 0.86 7.52 12.02
N GLU A 215 0.99 7.61 13.35
CA GLU A 215 0.85 8.85 14.11
C GLU A 215 2.23 9.49 14.31
N PRO A 216 2.56 10.60 13.63
CA PRO A 216 3.90 11.16 13.67
C PRO A 216 4.35 11.64 15.06
N LEU A 217 3.43 12.14 15.89
CA LEU A 217 3.81 12.71 17.19
C LEU A 217 4.23 11.64 18.21
N THR A 218 3.50 10.52 18.25
CA THR A 218 3.81 9.40 19.16
C THR A 218 4.64 8.31 18.49
N GLN A 219 4.81 8.40 17.18
CA GLN A 219 5.42 7.37 16.33
C GLN A 219 4.72 6.01 16.45
N THR A 220 3.42 6.03 16.72
CA THR A 220 2.60 4.82 16.82
C THR A 220 2.23 4.33 15.42
N VAL A 221 2.44 3.04 15.20
CA VAL A 221 2.08 2.28 14.02
C VAL A 221 0.86 1.43 14.35
N THR A 222 -0.21 1.63 13.59
CA THR A 222 -1.43 0.84 13.66
C THR A 222 -1.59 0.05 12.37
N VAL A 223 -1.82 -1.26 12.46
CA VAL A 223 -2.09 -2.13 11.30
C VAL A 223 -3.35 -2.93 11.56
N ARG A 224 -4.33 -2.82 10.65
CA ARG A 224 -5.62 -3.51 10.74
C ARG A 224 -5.58 -4.77 9.89
N ILE A 225 -5.62 -5.94 10.53
CA ILE A 225 -5.55 -7.24 9.86
C ILE A 225 -6.96 -7.65 9.40
N ALA A 226 -7.15 -7.79 8.09
CA ALA A 226 -8.43 -8.14 7.47
C ALA A 226 -8.69 -9.65 7.44
N ALA A 227 -7.62 -10.43 7.28
CA ALA A 227 -7.66 -11.88 7.27
C ALA A 227 -6.36 -12.48 7.77
N ALA A 228 -6.50 -13.42 8.69
CA ALA A 228 -5.42 -14.23 9.22
C ALA A 228 -5.96 -15.60 9.63
N ARG A 229 -5.04 -16.54 9.84
CA ARG A 229 -5.36 -17.88 10.36
C ARG A 229 -4.40 -18.27 11.47
N HIS A 230 -4.90 -18.94 12.49
CA HIS A 230 -4.10 -19.63 13.47
C HIS A 230 -3.74 -21.01 12.91
N VAL A 231 -2.45 -21.34 12.92
CA VAL A 231 -1.93 -22.64 12.51
C VAL A 231 -1.27 -23.31 13.70
N ARG A 232 -1.70 -24.54 14.00
CA ARG A 232 -1.13 -25.39 15.05
C ARG A 232 -1.07 -26.83 14.54
N ALA A 233 0.13 -27.34 14.29
CA ALA A 233 0.32 -28.63 13.62
C ALA A 233 -0.49 -28.71 12.30
N ASP A 234 -1.44 -29.65 12.19
CA ASP A 234 -2.30 -29.83 11.01
C ASP A 234 -3.64 -29.07 11.10
N GLU A 235 -3.86 -28.32 12.19
CA GLU A 235 -5.08 -27.55 12.41
C GLU A 235 -4.91 -26.10 11.92
N VAL A 236 -5.84 -25.64 11.09
CA VAL A 236 -5.87 -24.29 10.54
C VAL A 236 -7.24 -23.67 10.81
N THR A 237 -7.24 -22.62 11.64
CA THR A 237 -8.48 -21.96 12.07
C THR A 237 -8.47 -20.49 11.65
N PRO A 238 -9.49 -19.98 10.94
CA PRO A 238 -9.55 -18.56 10.59
C PRO A 238 -9.70 -17.69 11.84
N LEU A 239 -9.09 -16.51 11.82
CA LEU A 239 -9.19 -15.53 12.88
C LEU A 239 -10.13 -14.38 12.49
N ALA A 240 -10.84 -13.83 13.47
CA ALA A 240 -11.56 -12.59 13.31
C ALA A 240 -10.57 -11.44 13.03
N PRO A 241 -10.96 -10.40 12.29
CA PRO A 241 -10.12 -9.21 12.11
C PRO A 241 -9.65 -8.63 13.45
N PHE A 242 -8.39 -8.20 13.50
CA PHE A 242 -7.79 -7.61 14.70
C PHE A 242 -6.81 -6.49 14.33
N THR A 243 -6.40 -5.72 15.32
CA THR A 243 -5.50 -4.57 15.13
C THR A 243 -4.21 -4.78 15.92
N ILE A 244 -3.09 -4.42 15.31
CA ILE A 244 -1.78 -4.32 15.95
C ILE A 244 -1.48 -2.84 16.12
N GLU A 245 -1.19 -2.40 17.33
CA GLU A 245 -0.81 -1.03 17.65
C GLU A 245 0.49 -1.04 18.46
N ARG A 246 1.57 -0.50 17.89
CA ARG A 246 2.93 -0.55 18.46
C ARG A 246 3.73 0.69 18.06
N THR A 247 4.77 1.04 18.81
CA THR A 247 5.71 2.08 18.36
C THR A 247 6.63 1.54 17.26
N ARG A 248 7.30 2.44 16.52
CA ARG A 248 8.33 2.04 15.55
C ARG A 248 9.43 1.19 16.17
N GLU A 249 9.88 1.54 17.39
CA GLU A 249 10.88 0.80 18.13
C GLU A 249 10.38 -0.60 18.51
N ASP A 250 9.11 -0.72 18.89
CA ASP A 250 8.50 -2.02 19.18
C ASP A 250 8.38 -2.88 17.93
N VAL A 251 8.02 -2.29 16.79
CA VAL A 251 8.01 -2.97 15.50
C VAL A 251 9.42 -3.44 15.13
N ALA A 252 10.42 -2.56 15.18
CA ALA A 252 11.81 -2.90 14.90
C ALA A 252 12.32 -4.04 15.80
N ARG A 253 12.00 -3.96 17.11
CA ARG A 253 12.32 -5.02 18.06
C ARG A 253 11.52 -6.29 17.83
N ALA A 254 10.31 -6.25 17.29
CA ALA A 254 9.49 -7.44 17.09
C ALA A 254 9.91 -8.24 15.85
N LEU A 255 10.58 -7.63 14.87
CA LEU A 255 11.08 -8.32 13.67
C LEU A 255 12.16 -9.34 14.05
N ARG A 256 11.80 -10.62 13.98
CA ARG A 256 12.69 -11.73 14.35
C ARG A 256 13.32 -12.43 13.16
N GLY A 257 12.76 -12.26 11.96
CA GLY A 257 13.25 -12.99 10.80
C GLY A 257 12.56 -12.68 9.49
N ALA A 258 13.19 -13.10 8.40
CA ALA A 258 12.59 -13.05 7.07
C ALA A 258 13.17 -14.14 6.16
N THR A 259 12.42 -14.55 5.13
CA THR A 259 12.90 -15.52 4.14
C THR A 259 12.31 -15.27 2.76
N GLY A 260 13.03 -15.73 1.73
CA GLY A 260 12.63 -15.60 0.34
C GLY A 260 12.90 -14.23 -0.27
N ALA A 261 12.45 -14.07 -1.51
CA ALA A 261 12.49 -12.82 -2.26
C ALA A 261 11.31 -11.91 -1.87
N PRO A 262 11.40 -10.59 -2.10
CA PRO A 262 10.28 -9.69 -1.92
C PRO A 262 9.09 -10.12 -2.79
N LEU A 263 7.94 -10.32 -2.15
CA LEU A 263 6.67 -10.61 -2.80
C LEU A 263 5.87 -9.32 -2.92
N ARG A 264 5.24 -9.10 -4.08
CA ARG A 264 4.28 -8.01 -4.26
C ARG A 264 3.07 -8.23 -3.36
N TYR A 265 2.72 -7.21 -2.59
CA TYR A 265 1.43 -7.09 -1.95
C TYR A 265 0.45 -6.38 -2.90
N PRO A 266 -0.87 -6.70 -2.91
CA PRO A 266 -1.86 -5.84 -3.53
C PRO A 266 -1.62 -4.38 -3.10
N GLY A 267 -1.68 -3.44 -4.03
CA GLY A 267 -1.21 -2.07 -3.85
C GLY A 267 -1.77 -1.37 -2.60
N VAL A 268 -1.07 -0.33 -2.16
CA VAL A 268 -1.49 0.51 -1.04
C VAL A 268 -1.90 1.88 -1.56
N ILE A 269 -3.09 2.36 -1.16
CA ILE A 269 -3.44 3.78 -1.29
C ILE A 269 -2.95 4.47 -0.02
N CYS A 270 -1.88 5.24 -0.17
CA CYS A 270 -1.25 6.00 0.90
C CYS A 270 -1.87 7.39 0.96
N SER A 271 -2.43 7.77 2.12
CA SER A 271 -3.05 9.08 2.33
C SER A 271 -2.22 9.92 3.31
N ARG A 272 -1.89 11.16 2.91
CA ARG A 272 -1.22 12.14 3.76
C ARG A 272 -1.64 13.55 3.35
N GLU A 273 -1.97 14.40 4.31
CA GLU A 273 -2.50 15.76 4.07
C GLU A 273 -3.67 15.79 3.07
N GLY A 274 -4.55 14.78 3.11
CA GLY A 274 -5.69 14.64 2.19
C GLY A 274 -5.34 14.16 0.78
N GLN A 275 -4.07 13.88 0.49
CA GLN A 275 -3.60 13.40 -0.81
C GLN A 275 -3.43 11.88 -0.83
N GLU A 276 -4.26 11.22 -1.63
CA GLU A 276 -4.23 9.77 -1.86
C GLU A 276 -3.35 9.44 -3.07
N LEU A 277 -2.31 8.63 -2.84
CA LEU A 277 -1.37 8.20 -3.87
C LEU A 277 -1.18 6.70 -3.80
N VAL A 278 -1.10 6.06 -4.97
CA VAL A 278 -0.76 4.64 -5.07
C VAL A 278 0.73 4.47 -4.77
N VAL A 279 1.04 3.49 -3.93
CA VAL A 279 2.41 3.11 -3.57
C VAL A 279 2.58 1.60 -3.82
N GLY A 280 3.59 1.25 -4.60
CA GLY A 280 4.01 -0.15 -4.76
C GLY A 280 4.55 -0.69 -3.43
N SER A 281 4.28 -1.94 -3.10
CA SER A 281 4.61 -2.49 -1.78
C SER A 281 5.05 -3.94 -1.90
N HIS A 282 6.29 -4.21 -1.47
CA HIS A 282 6.93 -5.50 -1.61
C HIS A 282 7.67 -5.88 -0.34
N ALA A 283 7.47 -7.11 0.13
CA ALA A 283 8.22 -7.64 1.28
C ALA A 283 8.40 -9.15 1.18
N PRO A 284 9.50 -9.71 1.72
CA PRO A 284 9.65 -11.16 1.87
C PRO A 284 8.60 -11.70 2.86
N ILE A 285 8.60 -13.02 3.06
CA ILE A 285 7.90 -13.59 4.21
C ILE A 285 8.64 -13.12 5.46
N MET A 286 7.93 -12.53 6.41
CA MET A 286 8.54 -11.98 7.63
C MET A 286 7.92 -12.58 8.88
N LEU A 287 8.73 -12.68 9.93
CA LEU A 287 8.34 -13.14 11.26
C LEU A 287 8.42 -11.98 12.25
N THR A 288 7.32 -11.71 12.94
CA THR A 288 7.28 -10.79 14.10
C THR A 288 6.82 -11.50 15.36
N VAL A 289 7.43 -11.14 16.49
CA VAL A 289 7.00 -11.57 17.83
C VAL A 289 6.93 -10.33 18.72
N PHE A 290 5.73 -9.87 19.01
CA PHE A 290 5.49 -8.75 19.90
C PHE A 290 5.52 -9.23 21.36
N ALA A 291 6.23 -8.51 22.21
CA ALA A 291 6.25 -8.73 23.65
C ALA A 291 5.04 -8.07 24.33
#